data_AF-A0A8J4M0B2-F1
#
_entry.id   AF-A0A8J4M0B2-F1
#
_cell.length_a   1.000
_cell.length_b   1.000
_cell.length_c   1.000
_cell.angle_alpha   90.00
_cell.angle_beta   90.00
_cell.angle_gamma   90.00
#
_symmetry.space_group_name_H-M   'P 1'
#
loop_
_entity.id
_entity.type
_entity.pdbx_description
1 polymer ?
#
loop_
_entity_poly.entity_id
_entity_poly.type
_entity_poly.pdbx_seq_one_letter_code
_entity_poly.pdbx_strand_id
1 'polypeptide(L)'
;MPDIPLHERVSGRLAAWRAIGADSRTLHVLKQGVPVEFRGGCIPPAFDLPSFPVTAQQERWWLEKEEPRLLALGAISRVPAEVKPEHIVNAFCVPKPGTGTWRVVVNLKRMNIAQKARKCRYESLRLLRH
;
A
#
# COMPACT_ATOMS: atom_id res chain seq x y z
N MET A 1 -17.05 7.32 -10.97
CA MET A 1 -15.97 6.78 -11.82
C MET A 1 -15.69 5.37 -11.34
N PRO A 2 -15.45 4.39 -12.23
CA PRO A 2 -15.09 3.04 -11.79
C PRO A 2 -13.91 3.10 -10.82
N ASP A 3 -13.85 2.12 -9.91
CA ASP A 3 -12.81 1.92 -8.89
C ASP A 3 -11.45 1.58 -9.52
N ILE A 4 -11.00 2.41 -10.46
CA ILE A 4 -9.73 2.25 -11.15
C ILE A 4 -8.62 2.55 -10.15
N PRO A 5 -7.73 1.58 -9.88
CA PRO A 5 -6.59 1.77 -9.01
C PRO A 5 -5.77 3.00 -9.41
N LEU A 6 -5.20 3.71 -8.44
CA LEU A 6 -4.36 4.87 -8.69
C LEU A 6 -3.21 4.55 -9.65
N HIS A 7 -2.61 3.35 -9.53
CA HIS A 7 -1.49 2.95 -10.37
C HIS A 7 -1.88 2.88 -11.86
N GLU A 8 -3.09 2.41 -12.20
CA GLU A 8 -3.60 2.38 -13.58
C GLU A 8 -3.87 3.79 -14.11
N ARG A 9 -4.45 4.67 -13.30
CA ARG A 9 -4.69 6.06 -13.70
C ARG A 9 -3.38 6.80 -13.98
N VAL A 10 -2.36 6.53 -13.16
CA VAL A 10 -1.05 7.15 -13.26
C VAL A 10 -0.26 6.58 -14.45
N SER A 11 -0.27 5.26 -14.64
CA SER A 11 0.38 4.59 -15.78
C SER A 11 -0.28 4.95 -17.12
N GLY A 12 -1.60 5.19 -17.13
CA GLY A 12 -2.31 5.68 -18.31
C GLY A 12 -1.93 7.11 -18.73
N ARG A 13 -1.21 7.85 -17.89
CA ARG A 13 -0.79 9.26 -18.14
C ARG A 13 0.71 9.43 -18.33
N LEU A 14 1.45 8.37 -18.67
CA LEU A 14 2.91 8.42 -18.84
C LEU A 14 3.38 9.51 -19.82
N ALA A 15 2.62 9.80 -20.88
CA ALA A 15 2.96 10.88 -21.82
C ALA A 15 2.93 12.26 -21.16
N ALA A 16 1.95 12.53 -20.30
CA ALA A 16 1.86 13.78 -19.55
C ALA A 16 2.99 13.89 -18.52
N TRP A 17 3.33 12.80 -17.82
CA TRP A 17 4.48 12.75 -16.92
C TRP A 17 5.80 13.05 -17.65
N ARG A 18 5.98 12.51 -18.85
CA ARG A 18 7.14 12.81 -19.69
C ARG A 18 7.18 14.28 -20.09
N ALA A 19 6.04 14.86 -20.47
CA ALA A 19 5.94 16.25 -20.90
C ALA A 19 6.34 17.26 -19.79
N ILE A 20 6.10 16.92 -18.52
CA ILE A 20 6.51 17.74 -17.37
C ILE A 20 7.93 17.44 -16.86
N GLY A 21 8.70 16.63 -17.58
CA GLY A 21 10.12 16.38 -17.29
C GLY A 21 10.41 15.19 -16.37
N ALA A 22 9.48 14.24 -16.19
CA ALA A 22 9.76 13.03 -15.42
C ALA A 22 10.90 12.21 -16.05
N ASP A 23 11.90 11.83 -15.24
CA ASP A 23 13.04 11.05 -15.69
C ASP A 23 12.68 9.60 -16.07
N SER A 24 13.60 8.92 -16.74
CA SER A 24 13.42 7.54 -17.19
C SER A 24 13.10 6.57 -16.05
N ARG A 25 13.66 6.79 -14.86
CA ARG A 25 13.44 5.92 -13.68
C ARG A 25 12.02 6.11 -13.14
N THR A 26 11.56 7.33 -13.05
CA THR A 26 10.22 7.72 -12.64
C THR A 26 9.21 7.13 -13.60
N LEU A 27 9.39 7.33 -14.91
CA LEU A 27 8.53 6.73 -15.93
C LEU A 27 8.50 5.20 -15.86
N HIS A 28 9.65 4.56 -15.59
CA HIS A 28 9.71 3.11 -15.39
C HIS A 28 8.88 2.68 -14.18
N VAL A 29 9.01 3.35 -13.04
CA VAL A 29 8.22 3.05 -11.83
C VAL A 29 6.73 3.28 -12.04
N LEU A 30 6.34 4.37 -12.71
CA LEU A 30 4.93 4.65 -13.01
C LEU A 30 4.33 3.60 -13.96
N LYS A 31 5.15 3.03 -14.85
CA LYS A 31 4.71 2.01 -15.82
C LYS A 31 4.67 0.61 -15.23
N GLN A 32 5.70 0.22 -14.48
CA GLN A 32 5.96 -1.17 -14.08
C GLN A 32 5.81 -1.40 -12.57
N GLY A 33 5.68 -0.33 -11.78
CA GLY A 33 5.77 -0.41 -10.32
C GLY A 33 7.21 -0.60 -9.83
N VAL A 34 7.33 -0.93 -8.54
CA VAL A 34 8.60 -1.26 -7.90
C VAL A 34 8.61 -2.76 -7.61
N PRO A 35 9.56 -3.52 -8.15
CA PRO A 35 9.62 -4.96 -7.90
C PRO A 35 9.94 -5.22 -6.42
N VAL A 36 9.18 -6.15 -5.82
CA VAL A 36 9.42 -6.65 -4.48
C VAL A 36 10.25 -7.92 -4.57
N GLU A 37 11.52 -7.85 -4.14
CA GLU A 37 12.42 -9.01 -4.16
C GLU A 37 12.45 -9.70 -2.80
N PHE A 38 12.20 -11.01 -2.79
CA PHE A 38 12.32 -11.85 -1.60
C PHE A 38 13.69 -12.55 -1.52
N ARG A 39 14.18 -12.76 -0.29
CA ARG A 39 15.40 -13.52 0.01
C ARG A 39 15.18 -14.97 -0.40
N GLY A 40 16.13 -15.52 -1.16
CA GLY A 40 16.03 -16.89 -1.68
C GLY A 40 14.85 -17.13 -2.64
N GLY A 41 14.17 -16.08 -3.11
CA GLY A 41 12.98 -16.21 -3.96
C GLY A 41 11.72 -16.72 -3.24
N CYS A 42 11.79 -16.96 -1.93
CA CYS A 42 10.68 -17.53 -1.18
C CYS A 42 9.74 -16.43 -0.64
N ILE A 43 8.50 -16.50 -1.08
CA ILE A 43 7.39 -15.69 -0.54
C ILE A 43 7.07 -16.21 0.86
N PRO A 44 6.90 -15.33 1.87
CA PRO A 44 6.51 -15.79 3.20
C PRO A 44 5.08 -16.37 3.16
N PRO A 45 4.82 -17.48 3.86
CA PRO A 45 3.48 -18.05 3.90
C PRO A 45 2.48 -17.07 4.53
N ALA A 46 1.22 -17.14 4.08
CA ALA A 46 0.10 -16.49 4.73
C ALA A 46 0.06 -16.89 6.21
N PHE A 47 -0.49 -16.01 7.05
CA PHE A 47 -0.63 -16.28 8.47
C PHE A 47 -2.03 -15.92 8.93
N ASP A 48 -2.58 -16.73 9.83
CA ASP A 48 -3.85 -16.45 10.47
C ASP A 48 -3.60 -15.57 11.70
N LEU A 49 -4.08 -14.33 11.63
CA LEU A 49 -4.31 -13.46 12.78
C LEU A 49 -5.81 -13.11 12.80
N PRO A 50 -6.36 -12.62 13.93
CA PRO A 50 -7.76 -12.24 13.99
C PRO A 50 -8.14 -11.31 12.83
N SER A 51 -9.28 -11.62 12.21
CA SER A 51 -9.82 -10.95 11.05
C SER A 51 -10.09 -9.47 11.34
N PHE A 52 -9.93 -8.67 10.30
CA PHE A 52 -10.36 -7.29 10.25
C PHE A 52 -11.76 -7.20 9.64
N PRO A 53 -12.66 -6.35 10.15
CA PRO A 53 -12.60 -5.57 11.40
C PRO A 53 -12.88 -6.42 12.66
N VAL A 54 -12.41 -5.99 13.85
CA VAL A 54 -12.48 -6.81 15.10
C VAL A 54 -13.72 -6.48 15.97
N THR A 55 -14.28 -5.27 15.84
CA THR A 55 -15.45 -4.82 16.62
C THR A 55 -16.50 -4.18 15.71
N ALA A 56 -17.77 -4.22 16.10
CA ALA A 56 -18.87 -3.60 15.35
C ALA A 56 -18.71 -2.07 15.15
N GLN A 57 -17.98 -1.40 16.05
CA GLN A 57 -17.69 0.03 15.89
C GLN A 57 -16.62 0.28 14.81
N GLN A 58 -15.57 -0.56 14.79
CA GLN A 58 -14.55 -0.51 13.75
C GLN A 58 -15.10 -0.91 12.39
N GLU A 59 -16.00 -1.90 12.37
CA GLU A 59 -16.67 -2.35 11.15
C GLU A 59 -17.52 -1.25 10.54
N ARG A 60 -18.39 -0.61 11.32
CA ARG A 60 -19.17 0.55 10.85
C ARG A 60 -18.27 1.67 10.35
N TRP A 61 -17.23 2.03 11.11
CA TRP A 61 -16.28 3.05 10.67
C TRP A 61 -15.57 2.67 9.35
N TRP A 62 -15.18 1.40 9.19
CA TRP A 62 -14.53 0.93 7.97
C TRP A 62 -15.47 1.03 6.78
N LEU A 63 -16.65 0.40 6.87
CA LEU A 63 -17.61 0.30 5.76
C LEU A 63 -18.22 1.66 5.39
N GLU A 64 -18.53 2.50 6.37
CA GLU A 64 -19.24 3.77 6.12
C GLU A 64 -18.30 4.92 5.76
N LYS A 65 -17.02 4.84 6.15
CA LYS A 65 -16.10 5.98 6.04
C LYS A 65 -14.80 5.66 5.33
N GLU A 66 -14.01 4.73 5.85
CA GLU A 66 -12.63 4.58 5.39
C GLU A 66 -12.51 3.79 4.09
N GLU A 67 -13.27 2.70 3.93
CA GLU A 67 -13.28 1.91 2.71
C GLU A 67 -13.75 2.74 1.49
N PRO A 68 -14.92 3.42 1.52
CA PRO A 68 -15.35 4.22 0.38
C PRO A 68 -14.36 5.33 0.03
N ARG A 69 -13.72 5.94 1.04
CA ARG A 69 -12.69 6.95 0.84
C ARG A 69 -11.46 6.37 0.14
N LEU A 70 -10.97 5.20 0.55
CA LEU A 70 -9.81 4.56 -0.05
C LEU A 70 -10.09 4.06 -1.48
N LEU A 71 -11.29 3.53 -1.74
CA LEU A 71 -11.75 3.16 -3.08
C LEU A 71 -11.83 4.40 -3.99
N ALA A 72 -12.45 5.49 -3.53
CA ALA A 72 -12.55 6.74 -4.30
C ALA A 72 -11.17 7.34 -4.63
N LEU A 73 -10.18 7.16 -3.74
CA LEU A 73 -8.80 7.56 -3.99
C LEU A 73 -8.05 6.60 -4.94
N GLY A 74 -8.60 5.42 -5.22
CA GLY A 74 -7.89 4.33 -5.92
C GLY A 74 -6.72 3.78 -5.12
N ALA A 75 -6.73 3.97 -3.79
CA ALA A 75 -5.67 3.49 -2.89
C ALA A 75 -5.79 1.98 -2.61
N ILE A 76 -7.02 1.46 -2.68
CA ILE A 76 -7.34 0.03 -2.66
C ILE A 76 -8.26 -0.29 -3.83
N SER A 77 -8.36 -1.57 -4.18
CA SER A 77 -9.33 -2.08 -5.15
C SER A 77 -9.90 -3.40 -4.66
N ARG A 78 -11.11 -3.72 -5.10
CA ARG A 78 -11.68 -5.05 -4.86
C ARG A 78 -10.90 -6.07 -5.69
N VAL A 79 -10.56 -7.21 -5.08
CA VAL A 79 -9.95 -8.32 -5.80
C VAL A 79 -11.06 -9.08 -6.53
N PRO A 80 -10.95 -9.30 -7.86
CA PRO A 80 -11.93 -10.09 -8.60
C PRO A 80 -12.02 -11.52 -8.06
N ALA A 81 -13.21 -12.13 -8.11
CA ALA A 81 -13.46 -13.44 -7.49
C ALA A 81 -12.63 -14.58 -8.12
N GLU A 82 -12.26 -14.41 -9.39
CA GLU A 82 -11.42 -15.31 -10.17
C GLU A 82 -9.93 -15.22 -9.82
N VAL A 83 -9.50 -14.12 -9.19
CA VAL A 83 -8.10 -13.91 -8.79
C VAL A 83 -7.88 -14.50 -7.41
N LYS A 84 -6.99 -15.50 -7.32
CA LYS A 84 -6.50 -16.00 -6.03
C LYS A 84 -5.31 -15.14 -5.60
N PRO A 85 -5.40 -14.34 -4.52
CA PRO A 85 -4.27 -13.55 -4.06
C PRO A 85 -3.13 -14.47 -3.60
N GLU A 86 -1.94 -14.26 -4.16
CA GLU A 86 -0.73 -14.98 -3.73
C GLU A 86 -0.16 -14.42 -2.40
N HIS A 87 -0.52 -13.18 -2.07
CA HIS A 87 0.01 -12.45 -0.92
C HIS A 87 -1.14 -11.89 -0.08
N ILE A 88 -1.41 -12.54 1.04
CA ILE A 88 -2.40 -12.08 2.01
C ILE A 88 -1.67 -11.70 3.29
N VAL A 89 -1.87 -10.46 3.72
CA VAL A 89 -1.37 -9.92 4.97
C VAL A 89 -2.54 -9.39 5.79
N ASN A 90 -2.43 -9.48 7.11
CA ASN A 90 -3.46 -8.95 7.98
C ASN A 90 -3.44 -7.41 8.01
N ALA A 91 -4.61 -6.80 8.17
CA ALA A 91 -4.78 -5.40 8.51
C ALA A 91 -5.49 -5.28 9.87
N PHE A 92 -5.34 -4.16 10.58
CA PHE A 92 -6.04 -3.93 11.84
C PHE A 92 -6.25 -2.44 12.11
N CYS A 93 -7.24 -2.11 12.94
CA CYS A 93 -7.53 -0.74 13.36
C CYS A 93 -6.73 -0.35 14.59
N VAL A 94 -6.07 0.82 14.55
CA VAL A 94 -5.43 1.44 15.71
C VAL A 94 -6.11 2.78 16.00
N PRO A 95 -6.50 3.09 17.25
CA PRO A 95 -7.08 4.38 17.58
C PRO A 95 -6.08 5.52 17.32
N LYS A 96 -6.57 6.62 16.76
CA LYS A 96 -5.85 7.89 16.66
C LYS A 96 -5.91 8.59 18.01
N PRO A 97 -4.75 8.91 18.63
CA PRO A 97 -4.71 9.62 19.89
C PRO A 97 -5.57 10.90 19.85
N GLY A 98 -6.45 11.08 20.83
CA GLY A 98 -7.23 12.31 21.03
C GLY A 98 -8.37 12.60 20.05
N THR A 99 -8.73 11.69 19.13
CA THR A 99 -9.75 11.99 18.10
C THR A 99 -10.96 11.04 18.08
N GLY A 100 -10.91 9.94 18.82
CA GLY A 100 -11.97 8.92 18.79
C GLY A 100 -12.15 8.23 17.43
N THR A 101 -11.19 8.36 16.51
CA THR A 101 -11.20 7.71 15.19
C THR A 101 -10.09 6.67 15.07
N TRP A 102 -10.10 5.85 14.02
CA TRP A 102 -9.10 4.79 13.78
C TRP A 102 -8.18 5.10 12.59
N ARG A 103 -7.06 4.39 12.51
CA ARG A 103 -6.20 4.22 11.34
C ARG A 103 -6.19 2.74 10.98
N VAL A 104 -6.21 2.44 9.70
CA VAL A 104 -5.87 1.09 9.21
C VAL A 104 -4.35 0.93 9.22
N VAL A 105 -3.89 -0.18 9.79
CA VAL A 105 -2.50 -0.59 9.80
C VAL A 105 -2.40 -1.94 9.11
N VAL A 106 -1.54 -2.05 8.10
CA VAL A 106 -1.25 -3.31 7.41
C VAL A 106 -0.02 -3.94 8.05
N ASN A 107 -0.14 -5.19 8.51
CA ASN A 107 0.96 -5.90 9.15
C ASN A 107 1.91 -6.49 8.11
N LEU A 108 2.92 -5.72 7.73
CA LEU A 108 3.95 -6.14 6.78
C LEU A 108 5.16 -6.82 7.43
N LYS A 109 5.13 -7.17 8.72
CA LYS A 109 6.32 -7.68 9.44
C LYS A 109 6.96 -8.89 8.75
N ARG A 110 6.16 -9.89 8.36
CA ARG A 110 6.69 -11.09 7.66
C ARG A 110 7.16 -10.77 6.24
N MET A 111 6.42 -9.93 5.51
CA MET A 111 6.83 -9.45 4.19
C MET A 111 8.21 -8.77 4.28
N ASN A 112 8.39 -7.88 5.25
CA ASN A 112 9.63 -7.14 5.45
C ASN A 112 10.81 -8.06 5.83
N ILE A 113 10.59 -9.11 6.64
CA ILE A 113 11.63 -10.09 6.99
C ILE A 113 12.07 -10.88 5.76
N ALA A 114 11.10 -11.28 4.92
CA ALA A 114 11.36 -12.06 3.72
C ALA A 114 11.98 -11.21 2.60
N GLN A 115 11.76 -9.89 2.56
CA GLN A 115 12.31 -9.01 1.53
C GLN A 115 13.83 -8.86 1.61
N LYS A 116 14.47 -8.71 0.44
CA LYS A 116 15.88 -8.34 0.35
C LYS A 116 16.08 -6.92 0.87
N ALA A 117 16.99 -6.77 1.83
CA ALA A 117 17.35 -5.46 2.35
C ALA A 117 18.13 -4.67 1.27
N ARG A 118 17.67 -3.46 0.98
CA ARG A 118 18.41 -2.49 0.17
C ARG A 118 19.05 -1.48 1.10
N LYS A 119 20.33 -1.14 0.88
CA LYS A 119 20.98 -0.04 1.60
C LYS A 119 20.31 1.26 1.15
N CYS A 120 19.67 1.95 2.09
CA CYS A 120 19.16 3.30 1.88
C CYS A 120 19.88 4.21 2.88
N ARG A 121 20.48 5.29 2.39
CA ARG A 121 21.03 6.34 3.24
C ARG A 121 19.97 7.43 3.33
N TYR A 122 19.36 7.56 4.50
CA TYR A 122 18.50 8.69 4.79
C TYR A 122 19.39 9.83 5.29
N GLU A 123 19.33 10.95 4.62
CA GLU A 123 19.91 12.19 5.12
C GLU A 123 18.92 12.76 6.15
N SER A 124 19.39 12.95 7.38
CA SER A 124 18.57 13.60 8.40
C SER A 124 18.65 15.11 8.23
N LEU A 125 17.59 15.83 8.61
CA LEU A 125 17.57 17.29 8.65
C LEU A 125 18.70 17.89 9.51
N ARG A 126 19.33 17.10 10.37
CA ARG A 126 20.50 17.49 11.16
C ARG A 126 21.78 17.64 10.31
N LEU A 127 21.87 16.95 9.18
CA LEU A 127 23.04 16.95 8.28
C LEU A 127 22.97 18.05 7.20
N LEU A 128 21.79 18.65 6.96
CA LEU A 128 21.56 19.66 5.91
C LEU A 128 21.70 21.12 6.42
N ARG A 129 22.26 21.33 7.62
CA ARG A 129 22.39 22.66 8.27
C ARG A 129 23.76 23.33 8.07
N HIS A 130 24.48 22.99 7.00
CA HIS A 130 25.77 23.59 6.66
C HIS A 130 25.65 24.53 5.46
#